data_AF-Q1QCK0-F1
#
_entry.id   AF-Q1QCK0-F1
#
_cell.length_a   1.000
_cell.length_b   1.000
_cell.length_c   1.000
_cell.angle_alpha   90.00
_cell.angle_beta   90.00
_cell.angle_gamma   90.00
#
_symmetry.space_group_name_H-M   'P 1'
#
loop_
_entity.id
_entity.type
_entity.pdbx_description
1 polymer ?
#
loop_
_entity_poly.entity_id
_entity_poly.type
_entity_poly.pdbx_seq_one_letter_code
_entity_poly.pdbx_strand_id
1 'polypeptide(L)'
;MSELKKSLGTLDVIALAFGAMVGWGWVVLAGGWILSAGTWGAMLAFFIGGLAVILIGVTYAELAASMPITGGEHTYTHRALGVNVSFICSWSILFGYFSVVAFEAVALPTVVEYFIPNYNQGYLWTIAGWDVYATWVGVGMLGSVIVTWLNIRGMEVSAWFQKTAVLGILFVGTLLFIGAVLYNPETSTAIQSPAFIGGVGGMMAVIVMVPFMFVGFDVIPQAAEEIDLTRPNIGKFLIISIVVAVMWYVGIAWSVGTTLPLVQAESSTLATADAMTNAWQGKWAGILLVIGGVLGILSSWNAFLIGGSRLLYAMSKARMLPAFLGKLHPKYNTPSNAILLIGGLATLAPLFGRKMLVWIVDAGGFGIVIAYTCVAISFLVLRYREPDMVRPFKIPAGKLVGMITIALSFGLLMLYMPGMPSALTAVEWWIFFGWTVLGIVLYSYARIKYPGISESIMAEELRELKIVNQLWLKDNPPKQ
;
A
#
# COMPACT_ATOMS: atom_id res chain seq x y z
N MET A 1 14.02 20.86 12.81
CA MET A 1 15.01 19.93 12.22
C MET A 1 14.65 18.48 12.57
N SER A 2 14.77 17.54 11.63
CA SER A 2 14.35 16.14 11.77
C SER A 2 14.96 15.45 12.99
N GLU A 3 14.12 14.89 13.87
CA GLU A 3 14.53 13.99 14.97
C GLU A 3 14.82 12.55 14.47
N LEU A 4 14.43 12.25 13.23
CA LEU A 4 14.59 10.95 12.60
C LEU A 4 15.92 10.85 11.84
N LYS A 5 16.54 9.67 11.88
CA LYS A 5 17.84 9.39 11.26
C LYS A 5 17.67 9.04 9.79
N LYS A 6 18.34 9.78 8.90
CA LYS A 6 18.47 9.44 7.48
C LYS A 6 19.21 8.11 7.33
N SER A 7 18.53 7.13 6.73
CA SER A 7 19.01 5.75 6.64
C SER A 7 18.57 5.01 5.39
N LEU A 8 17.57 5.50 4.64
CA LEU A 8 17.05 4.84 3.45
C LEU A 8 17.74 5.34 2.19
N GLY A 9 18.51 4.47 1.53
CA GLY A 9 19.09 4.73 0.21
C GLY A 9 18.12 4.44 -0.93
N THR A 10 18.59 4.58 -2.16
CA THR A 10 17.79 4.40 -3.39
C THR A 10 17.08 3.04 -3.45
N LEU A 11 17.84 1.96 -3.22
CA LEU A 11 17.29 0.60 -3.28
C LEU A 11 16.30 0.33 -2.15
N ASP A 12 16.49 0.94 -0.98
CA ASP A 12 15.58 0.81 0.15
C ASP A 12 14.23 1.47 -0.16
N VAL A 13 14.24 2.65 -0.79
CA VAL A 13 13.01 3.36 -1.19
C VAL A 13 12.22 2.59 -2.24
N ILE A 14 12.89 2.04 -3.26
CA ILE A 14 12.23 1.22 -4.28
C ILE A 14 11.68 -0.06 -3.67
N ALA A 15 12.47 -0.76 -2.83
CA ALA A 15 12.02 -1.98 -2.17
C ALA A 15 10.86 -1.71 -1.18
N LEU A 16 10.84 -0.56 -0.52
CA LEU A 16 9.76 -0.17 0.37
C LEU A 16 8.45 -0.02 -0.39
N ALA A 17 8.41 0.78 -1.46
CA ALA A 17 7.19 0.96 -2.24
C ALA A 17 6.80 -0.30 -3.03
N PHE A 18 7.77 -0.99 -3.65
CA PHE A 18 7.48 -2.22 -4.39
C PHE A 18 6.92 -3.29 -3.47
N GLY A 19 7.56 -3.54 -2.30
CA GLY A 19 7.05 -4.52 -1.35
C GLY A 19 5.74 -4.11 -0.69
N ALA A 20 5.46 -2.81 -0.54
CA ALA A 20 4.14 -2.33 -0.12
C ALA A 20 3.05 -2.68 -1.14
N MET A 21 3.31 -2.49 -2.44
CA MET A 21 2.35 -2.81 -3.50
C MET A 21 2.24 -4.31 -3.78
N VAL A 22 3.34 -5.07 -3.66
CA VAL A 22 3.41 -6.49 -3.98
C VAL A 22 3.28 -7.34 -2.71
N GLY A 23 2.06 -7.37 -2.17
CA GLY A 23 1.67 -8.17 -1.00
C GLY A 23 1.22 -9.60 -1.35
N TRP A 24 0.20 -10.12 -0.66
CA TRP A 24 -0.35 -11.46 -0.92
C TRP A 24 -1.16 -11.58 -2.23
N GLY A 25 -1.73 -10.46 -2.71
CA GLY A 25 -2.71 -10.45 -3.79
C GLY A 25 -2.24 -11.11 -5.10
N TRP A 26 -0.96 -10.98 -5.47
CA TRP A 26 -0.43 -11.56 -6.72
C TRP A 26 -0.35 -13.08 -6.72
N VAL A 27 -0.39 -13.73 -5.55
CA VAL A 27 -0.36 -15.20 -5.45
C VAL A 27 -1.76 -15.81 -5.59
N VAL A 28 -2.77 -15.11 -5.05
CA VAL A 28 -4.14 -15.65 -4.93
C VAL A 28 -5.11 -15.10 -5.97
N LEU A 29 -5.00 -13.82 -6.34
CA LEU A 29 -5.98 -13.17 -7.21
C LEU A 29 -5.72 -13.40 -8.70
N ALA A 30 -4.53 -13.90 -9.06
CA ALA A 30 -4.13 -14.01 -10.46
C ALA A 30 -5.08 -14.87 -11.30
N GLY A 31 -5.59 -15.98 -10.75
CA GLY A 31 -6.56 -16.83 -11.44
C GLY A 31 -7.84 -16.08 -11.77
N GLY A 32 -8.35 -15.26 -10.84
CA GLY A 32 -9.53 -14.43 -11.03
C GLY A 32 -9.36 -13.40 -12.15
N TRP A 33 -8.16 -12.84 -12.32
CA TRP A 33 -7.86 -11.92 -13.42
C TRP A 33 -7.99 -12.61 -14.78
N ILE A 34 -7.43 -13.81 -14.88
CA ILE A 34 -7.46 -14.61 -16.11
C ILE A 34 -8.88 -15.09 -16.41
N LEU A 35 -9.62 -15.57 -15.40
CA LEU A 35 -11.01 -15.97 -15.56
C LEU A 35 -11.92 -14.81 -16.02
N SER A 36 -11.63 -13.59 -15.55
CA SER A 36 -12.42 -12.41 -15.88
C SER A 36 -12.13 -11.87 -17.27
N ALA A 37 -10.85 -11.73 -17.64
CA ALA A 37 -10.43 -10.96 -18.80
C ALA A 37 -9.64 -11.75 -19.85
N GLY A 38 -9.22 -12.98 -19.56
CA GLY A 38 -8.22 -13.72 -20.34
C GLY A 38 -6.81 -13.14 -20.16
N THR A 39 -5.83 -13.76 -20.81
CA THR A 39 -4.40 -13.41 -20.60
C THR A 39 -4.08 -11.99 -21.05
N TRP A 40 -4.41 -11.64 -22.29
CA TRP A 40 -4.13 -10.32 -22.85
C TRP A 40 -5.05 -9.26 -22.28
N GLY A 41 -6.32 -9.61 -22.01
CA GLY A 41 -7.24 -8.71 -21.33
C GLY A 41 -6.78 -8.32 -19.93
N ALA A 42 -6.29 -9.27 -19.13
CA ALA A 42 -5.74 -8.99 -17.80
C ALA A 42 -4.47 -8.12 -17.89
N MET A 43 -3.56 -8.42 -18.81
CA MET A 43 -2.36 -7.60 -19.05
C MET A 43 -2.71 -6.15 -19.42
N LEU A 44 -3.63 -5.96 -20.36
CA LEU A 44 -4.08 -4.62 -20.77
C LEU A 44 -4.80 -3.90 -19.63
N ALA A 45 -5.60 -4.61 -18.83
CA ALA A 45 -6.26 -4.05 -17.65
C ALA A 45 -5.24 -3.52 -16.63
N PHE A 46 -4.20 -4.28 -16.30
CA PHE A 46 -3.12 -3.83 -15.41
C PHE A 46 -2.32 -2.67 -16.01
N PHE A 47 -2.07 -2.67 -17.31
CA PHE A 47 -1.36 -1.59 -17.97
C PHE A 47 -2.17 -0.28 -17.94
N ILE A 48 -3.47 -0.33 -18.29
CA ILE A 48 -4.36 0.83 -18.30
C ILE A 48 -4.61 1.35 -16.88
N GLY A 49 -4.95 0.47 -15.93
CA GLY A 49 -5.14 0.84 -14.54
C GLY A 49 -3.84 1.37 -13.91
N GLY A 50 -2.71 0.75 -14.23
CA GLY A 50 -1.38 1.19 -13.81
C GLY A 50 -1.04 2.59 -14.31
N LEU A 51 -1.40 2.91 -15.56
CA LEU A 51 -1.23 4.27 -16.10
C LEU A 51 -2.06 5.31 -15.32
N ALA A 52 -3.28 4.97 -14.92
CA ALA A 52 -4.10 5.82 -14.07
C ALA A 52 -3.44 6.04 -12.69
N VAL A 53 -2.87 4.99 -12.09
CA VAL A 53 -2.14 5.12 -10.82
C VAL A 53 -0.85 5.93 -10.98
N ILE A 54 -0.13 5.81 -12.10
CA ILE A 54 1.05 6.64 -12.40
C ILE A 54 0.65 8.13 -12.44
N LEU A 55 -0.53 8.47 -12.99
CA LEU A 55 -1.04 9.85 -12.99
C LEU A 55 -1.37 10.37 -11.58
N ILE A 56 -1.75 9.49 -10.65
CA ILE A 56 -1.86 9.84 -9.23
C ILE A 56 -0.46 10.00 -8.63
N GLY A 57 0.41 9.00 -8.84
CA GLY A 57 1.77 8.94 -8.34
C GLY A 57 2.64 10.13 -8.75
N VAL A 58 2.46 10.70 -9.95
CA VAL A 58 3.23 11.89 -10.37
C VAL A 58 2.89 13.14 -9.56
N THR A 59 1.65 13.27 -9.06
CA THR A 59 1.27 14.37 -8.16
C THR A 59 1.92 14.20 -6.79
N TYR A 60 1.94 12.97 -6.30
CA TYR A 60 2.67 12.59 -5.08
C TYR A 60 4.17 12.81 -5.20
N ALA A 61 4.76 12.45 -6.34
CA ALA A 61 6.19 12.60 -6.60
C ALA A 61 6.64 14.07 -6.53
N GLU A 62 5.88 14.99 -7.13
CA GLU A 62 6.17 16.42 -7.04
C GLU A 62 6.01 16.95 -5.61
N LEU A 63 4.94 16.58 -4.91
CA LEU A 63 4.71 17.02 -3.53
C LEU A 63 5.77 16.49 -2.57
N ALA A 64 6.13 15.21 -2.67
CA ALA A 64 7.17 14.57 -1.86
C ALA A 64 8.54 15.20 -2.08
N ALA A 65 8.91 15.50 -3.32
CA ALA A 65 10.15 16.23 -3.61
C ALA A 65 10.12 17.66 -3.06
N SER A 66 8.96 18.33 -3.14
CA SER A 66 8.77 19.73 -2.70
C SER A 66 8.68 19.87 -1.18
N MET A 67 8.27 18.82 -0.47
CA MET A 67 8.01 18.82 0.97
C MET A 67 8.44 17.47 1.59
N PRO A 68 9.76 17.16 1.66
CA PRO A 68 10.28 15.89 2.14
C PRO A 68 10.25 15.83 3.67
N ILE A 69 9.05 15.91 4.25
CA ILE A 69 8.77 15.86 5.68
C ILE A 69 7.93 14.61 5.97
N THR A 70 8.15 13.98 7.12
CA THR A 70 7.41 12.82 7.61
C THR A 70 5.91 13.12 7.69
N GLY A 71 5.09 12.14 7.33
CA GLY A 71 3.63 12.27 7.32
C GLY A 71 3.03 12.65 5.96
N GLY A 72 3.86 12.91 4.94
CA GLY A 72 3.44 12.99 3.54
C GLY A 72 2.20 13.85 3.29
N GLU A 73 1.08 13.19 2.97
CA GLU A 73 -0.23 13.78 2.66
C GLU A 73 -0.73 14.68 3.77
N HIS A 74 -0.41 14.38 5.04
CA HIS A 74 -0.70 15.23 6.19
C HIS A 74 -0.20 16.66 5.96
N THR A 75 1.06 16.78 5.56
CA THR A 75 1.74 18.05 5.31
C THR A 75 1.23 18.71 4.02
N TYR A 76 0.98 17.91 2.97
CA TYR A 76 0.55 18.43 1.67
C TYR A 76 -0.83 19.07 1.75
N THR A 77 -1.77 18.35 2.36
CA THR A 77 -3.15 18.80 2.55
C THR A 77 -3.25 19.94 3.54
N HIS A 78 -2.40 19.96 4.57
CA HIS A 78 -2.33 21.09 5.48
C HIS A 78 -1.92 22.38 4.76
N ARG A 79 -0.84 22.34 3.97
CA ARG A 79 -0.36 23.52 3.23
C ARG A 79 -1.41 24.04 2.25
N ALA A 80 -2.15 23.15 1.61
CA ALA A 80 -3.10 23.51 0.56
C ALA A 80 -4.48 23.91 1.12
N LEU A 81 -5.02 23.11 2.04
CA LEU A 81 -6.44 23.09 2.44
C LEU A 81 -6.66 23.35 3.94
N GLY A 82 -5.59 23.38 4.74
CA GLY A 82 -5.65 23.68 6.17
C GLY A 82 -5.79 22.45 7.08
N VAL A 83 -5.81 22.72 8.38
CA VAL A 83 -5.69 21.72 9.47
C VAL A 83 -6.83 20.69 9.45
N ASN A 84 -8.08 21.11 9.21
CA ASN A 84 -9.22 20.19 9.24
C ASN A 84 -9.18 19.16 8.10
N VAL A 85 -8.90 19.60 6.88
CA VAL A 85 -8.81 18.69 5.73
C VAL A 85 -7.58 17.79 5.85
N SER A 86 -6.50 18.31 6.43
CA SER A 86 -5.33 17.50 6.77
C SER A 86 -5.66 16.37 7.73
N PHE A 87 -6.43 16.64 8.79
CA PHE A 87 -6.89 15.56 9.68
C PHE A 87 -7.73 14.52 8.94
N ILE A 88 -8.71 14.95 8.13
CA ILE A 88 -9.58 14.02 7.36
C ILE A 88 -8.74 13.14 6.44
N CYS A 89 -7.81 13.73 5.69
CA CYS A 89 -6.94 13.01 4.78
C CYS A 89 -6.07 12.00 5.54
N SER A 90 -5.37 12.45 6.58
CA SER A 90 -4.48 11.59 7.38
C SER A 90 -5.22 10.49 8.11
N TRP A 91 -6.41 10.77 8.66
CA TRP A 91 -7.21 9.77 9.35
C TRP A 91 -7.78 8.71 8.38
N SER A 92 -8.11 9.12 7.15
CA SER A 92 -8.63 8.21 6.12
C SER A 92 -7.57 7.27 5.57
N ILE A 93 -6.37 7.76 5.26
CA ILE A 93 -5.26 6.91 4.78
C ILE A 93 -4.70 6.03 5.90
N LEU A 94 -4.68 6.52 7.13
CA LEU A 94 -4.29 5.75 8.30
C LEU A 94 -5.21 4.51 8.46
N PHE A 95 -6.51 4.65 8.20
CA PHE A 95 -7.42 3.50 8.18
C PHE A 95 -6.99 2.43 7.19
N GLY A 96 -6.66 2.85 5.97
CA GLY A 96 -6.13 1.97 4.93
C GLY A 96 -4.90 1.21 5.40
N TYR A 97 -3.92 1.91 5.97
CA TYR A 97 -2.70 1.26 6.47
C TYR A 97 -2.98 0.27 7.59
N PHE A 98 -3.85 0.62 8.55
CA PHE A 98 -4.29 -0.32 9.58
C PHE A 98 -4.98 -1.55 8.99
N SER A 99 -5.84 -1.35 7.98
CA SER A 99 -6.57 -2.44 7.33
C SER A 99 -5.64 -3.45 6.67
N VAL A 100 -4.59 -2.97 5.98
CA VAL A 100 -3.61 -3.84 5.33
C VAL A 100 -2.77 -4.57 6.37
N VAL A 101 -2.26 -3.89 7.39
CA VAL A 101 -1.49 -4.53 8.48
C VAL A 101 -2.31 -5.63 9.17
N ALA A 102 -3.60 -5.39 9.41
CA ALA A 102 -4.51 -6.38 9.99
C ALA A 102 -4.77 -7.57 9.04
N PHE A 103 -4.89 -7.29 7.74
CA PHE A 103 -5.05 -8.32 6.70
C PHE A 103 -3.84 -9.24 6.60
N GLU A 104 -2.62 -8.68 6.60
CA GLU A 104 -1.39 -9.47 6.49
C GLU A 104 -1.20 -10.42 7.68
N ALA A 105 -1.64 -10.01 8.89
CA ALA A 105 -1.66 -10.86 10.08
C ALA A 105 -2.55 -12.10 9.94
N VAL A 106 -3.57 -12.01 9.10
CA VAL A 106 -4.54 -13.07 8.79
C VAL A 106 -4.16 -13.86 7.53
N ALA A 107 -3.46 -13.22 6.59
CA ALA A 107 -2.93 -13.86 5.40
C ALA A 107 -1.84 -14.87 5.77
N LEU A 108 -0.92 -14.51 6.67
CA LEU A 108 0.23 -15.34 7.04
C LEU A 108 -0.15 -16.77 7.51
N PRO A 109 -1.09 -16.97 8.44
CA PRO A 109 -1.59 -18.30 8.82
C PRO A 109 -2.15 -19.11 7.64
N THR A 110 -2.89 -18.47 6.72
CA THR A 110 -3.43 -19.16 5.54
C THR A 110 -2.30 -19.78 4.71
N VAL A 111 -1.16 -19.11 4.63
CA VAL A 111 -0.02 -19.65 3.88
C VAL A 111 0.60 -20.85 4.57
N VAL A 112 0.61 -20.88 5.91
CA VAL A 112 1.08 -22.04 6.67
C VAL A 112 0.20 -23.27 6.40
N GLU A 113 -1.10 -23.09 6.17
CA GLU A 113 -2.01 -24.17 5.80
C GLU A 113 -1.60 -24.90 4.52
N TYR A 114 -1.02 -24.16 3.57
CA TYR A 114 -0.52 -24.76 2.33
C TYR A 114 0.68 -25.69 2.57
N PHE A 115 1.56 -25.34 3.50
CA PHE A 115 2.74 -26.17 3.84
C PHE A 115 2.39 -27.33 4.76
N ILE A 116 1.45 -27.13 5.68
CA ILE A 116 1.04 -28.10 6.69
C ILE A 116 -0.48 -28.28 6.60
N PRO A 117 -0.96 -29.17 5.73
CA PRO A 117 -2.39 -29.49 5.65
C PRO A 117 -2.91 -29.95 7.02
N ASN A 118 -4.12 -29.52 7.39
CA ASN A 118 -4.77 -29.85 8.66
C ASN A 118 -4.06 -29.35 9.94
N TYR A 119 -3.20 -28.32 9.85
CA TYR A 119 -2.58 -27.73 11.05
C TYR A 119 -3.56 -26.91 11.93
N ASN A 120 -4.75 -26.62 11.42
CA ASN A 120 -5.83 -25.94 12.13
C ASN A 120 -6.33 -26.84 13.27
N GLN A 121 -5.92 -26.53 14.51
CA GLN A 121 -6.19 -27.31 15.71
C GLN A 121 -6.65 -26.39 16.85
N GLY A 122 -7.46 -26.94 17.75
CA GLY A 122 -8.04 -26.19 18.87
C GLY A 122 -9.07 -25.18 18.38
N TYR A 123 -10.25 -25.66 17.98
CA TYR A 123 -11.38 -24.80 17.64
C TYR A 123 -11.66 -23.80 18.76
N LEU A 124 -11.76 -22.52 18.42
CA LEU A 124 -12.07 -21.45 19.35
C LEU A 124 -13.55 -21.05 19.22
N TRP A 125 -13.92 -20.48 18.08
CA TRP A 125 -15.29 -20.07 17.75
C TRP A 125 -15.47 -19.89 16.25
N THR A 126 -16.72 -19.81 15.81
CA THR A 126 -17.09 -19.45 14.44
C THR A 126 -17.57 -17.99 14.42
N ILE A 127 -17.02 -17.18 13.52
CA ILE A 127 -17.43 -15.79 13.32
C ILE A 127 -17.68 -15.52 11.83
N ALA A 128 -18.85 -14.97 11.52
CA ALA A 128 -19.27 -14.66 10.14
C ALA A 128 -19.17 -15.85 9.16
N GLY A 129 -19.33 -17.08 9.65
CA GLY A 129 -19.23 -18.32 8.86
C GLY A 129 -17.80 -18.83 8.64
N TRP A 130 -16.81 -18.30 9.38
CA TRP A 130 -15.43 -18.76 9.36
C TRP A 130 -15.04 -19.34 10.73
N ASP A 131 -14.49 -20.55 10.73
CA ASP A 131 -14.00 -21.20 11.94
C ASP A 131 -12.61 -20.69 12.29
N VAL A 132 -12.47 -20.21 13.52
CA VAL A 132 -11.22 -19.67 14.06
C VAL A 132 -10.57 -20.75 14.93
N TYR A 133 -9.32 -21.10 14.61
CA TYR A 133 -8.54 -22.12 15.29
C TYR A 133 -7.37 -21.50 16.06
N ALA A 134 -7.02 -22.08 17.21
CA ALA A 134 -5.96 -21.56 18.09
C ALA A 134 -4.59 -21.56 17.41
N THR A 135 -4.25 -22.62 16.65
CA THR A 135 -2.99 -22.67 15.90
C THR A 135 -2.93 -21.61 14.80
N TRP A 136 -4.04 -21.37 14.11
CA TRP A 136 -4.16 -20.35 13.07
C TRP A 136 -3.97 -18.94 13.63
N VAL A 137 -4.67 -18.63 14.73
CA VAL A 137 -4.53 -17.36 15.46
C VAL A 137 -3.10 -17.19 15.97
N GLY A 138 -2.52 -18.25 16.55
CA GLY A 138 -1.17 -18.24 17.11
C GLY A 138 -0.12 -17.85 16.07
N VAL A 139 -0.19 -18.39 14.85
CA VAL A 139 0.72 -18.02 13.76
C VAL A 139 0.61 -16.53 13.42
N GLY A 140 -0.61 -16.00 13.31
CA GLY A 140 -0.85 -14.60 12.94
C GLY A 140 -0.37 -13.64 14.03
N MET A 141 -0.66 -13.97 15.29
CA MET A 141 -0.18 -13.23 16.46
C MET A 141 1.34 -13.22 16.54
N LEU A 142 2.00 -14.37 16.35
CA LEU A 142 3.45 -14.47 16.36
C LEU A 142 4.08 -13.65 15.23
N GLY A 143 3.53 -13.75 14.01
CA GLY A 143 3.95 -12.92 12.88
C GLY A 143 3.86 -11.43 13.19
N SER A 144 2.74 -11.00 13.78
CA SER A 144 2.52 -9.61 14.16
C SER A 144 3.53 -9.12 15.18
N VAL A 145 3.80 -9.92 16.22
CA VAL A 145 4.80 -9.59 17.24
C VAL A 145 6.20 -9.46 16.62
N ILE A 146 6.55 -10.35 15.70
CA ILE A 146 7.86 -10.32 15.01
C ILE A 146 8.00 -9.07 14.15
N VAL A 147 7.02 -8.76 13.29
CA VAL A 147 7.06 -7.58 12.41
C VAL A 147 7.03 -6.28 13.23
N THR A 148 6.26 -6.26 14.32
CA THR A 148 6.21 -5.13 15.26
C THR A 148 7.56 -4.91 15.94
N TRP A 149 8.17 -5.98 16.45
CA TRP A 149 9.49 -5.93 17.08
C TRP A 149 10.57 -5.45 16.11
N LEU A 150 10.54 -5.95 14.88
CA LEU A 150 11.45 -5.54 13.80
C LEU A 150 11.34 -4.04 13.53
N ASN A 151 10.12 -3.49 13.51
CA ASN A 151 9.88 -2.05 13.32
C ASN A 151 10.33 -1.19 14.50
N ILE A 152 10.27 -1.70 15.73
CA ILE A 152 10.78 -0.98 16.91
C ILE A 152 12.31 -0.90 16.87
N ARG A 153 12.99 -1.95 16.38
CA ARG A 153 14.47 -2.08 16.37
C ARG A 153 15.22 -1.08 15.49
N GLY A 154 14.52 -0.30 14.67
CA GLY A 154 15.09 0.80 13.89
C GLY A 154 14.87 0.65 12.39
N MET A 155 14.91 1.78 11.68
CA MET A 155 14.63 1.80 10.25
C MET A 155 15.64 1.07 9.38
N GLU A 156 16.92 1.05 9.77
CA GLU A 156 17.96 0.32 9.03
C GLU A 156 17.66 -1.19 9.00
N VAL A 157 17.17 -1.74 10.11
CA VAL A 157 16.79 -3.16 10.21
C VAL A 157 15.56 -3.44 9.36
N SER A 158 14.53 -2.59 9.46
CA SER A 158 13.33 -2.73 8.64
C SER A 158 13.60 -2.60 7.14
N ALA A 159 14.50 -1.69 6.75
CA ALA A 159 14.89 -1.49 5.36
C ALA A 159 15.70 -2.65 4.80
N TRP A 160 16.65 -3.19 5.58
CA TRP A 160 17.40 -4.39 5.21
C TRP A 160 16.47 -5.59 5.01
N PHE A 161 15.53 -5.80 5.94
CA PHE A 161 14.52 -6.86 5.82
C PHE A 161 13.67 -6.67 4.56
N GLN A 162 13.17 -5.46 4.34
CA GLN A 162 12.38 -5.10 3.16
C GLN A 162 13.12 -5.44 1.86
N LYS A 163 14.39 -5.04 1.76
CA LYS A 163 15.23 -5.30 0.58
C LYS A 163 15.44 -6.78 0.35
N THR A 164 15.74 -7.55 1.40
CA THR A 164 15.92 -9.00 1.31
C THR A 164 14.63 -9.69 0.89
N ALA A 165 13.49 -9.31 1.46
CA ALA A 165 12.18 -9.86 1.09
C ALA A 165 11.84 -9.58 -0.38
N VAL A 166 12.01 -8.33 -0.84
CA VAL A 166 11.78 -7.94 -2.24
C VAL A 166 12.71 -8.66 -3.20
N LEU A 167 14.00 -8.83 -2.86
CA LEU A 167 14.92 -9.61 -3.68
C LEU A 167 14.44 -11.07 -3.83
N GLY A 168 13.93 -11.68 -2.75
CA GLY A 168 13.35 -13.01 -2.81
C GLY A 168 12.07 -13.07 -3.65
N ILE A 169 11.19 -12.07 -3.55
CA ILE A 169 9.98 -11.95 -4.41
C ILE A 169 10.41 -11.88 -5.88
N LEU A 170 11.32 -10.97 -6.22
CA LEU A 170 11.81 -10.78 -7.59
C LEU A 170 12.47 -12.05 -8.13
N PHE A 171 13.25 -12.76 -7.32
CA PHE A 171 13.84 -14.04 -7.69
C PHE A 171 12.76 -15.07 -8.05
N VAL A 172 11.78 -15.25 -7.18
CA VAL A 172 10.69 -16.22 -7.38
C VAL A 172 9.85 -15.87 -8.62
N GLY A 173 9.45 -14.59 -8.78
CA GLY A 173 8.69 -14.20 -9.96
C GLY A 173 9.50 -14.22 -11.26
N THR A 174 10.81 -13.97 -11.20
CA THR A 174 11.67 -14.17 -12.39
C THR A 174 11.69 -15.64 -12.81
N LEU A 175 11.74 -16.59 -11.85
CA LEU A 175 11.62 -18.01 -12.17
C LEU A 175 10.24 -18.36 -12.73
N LEU A 176 9.16 -17.69 -12.30
CA LEU A 176 7.86 -17.84 -12.92
C LEU A 176 7.86 -17.34 -14.36
N PHE A 177 8.45 -16.17 -14.63
CA PHE A 177 8.55 -15.61 -15.98
C PHE A 177 9.35 -16.52 -16.90
N ILE A 178 10.50 -17.02 -16.45
CA ILE A 178 11.32 -17.99 -17.19
C ILE A 178 10.53 -19.27 -17.43
N GLY A 179 9.86 -19.80 -16.39
CA GLY A 179 9.02 -20.98 -16.52
C GLY A 179 7.92 -20.80 -17.56
N ALA A 180 7.26 -19.65 -17.61
CA ALA A 180 6.25 -19.34 -18.61
C ALA A 180 6.81 -19.20 -20.03
N VAL A 181 8.03 -18.69 -20.21
CA VAL A 181 8.70 -18.66 -21.53
C VAL A 181 9.04 -20.07 -22.02
N LEU A 182 9.49 -20.94 -21.10
CA LEU A 182 9.90 -22.31 -21.42
C LEU A 182 8.71 -23.29 -21.51
N TYR A 183 7.56 -22.91 -20.97
CA TYR A 183 6.36 -23.72 -20.98
C TYR A 183 5.89 -23.94 -22.41
N ASN A 184 5.81 -25.20 -22.83
CA ASN A 184 5.29 -25.57 -24.14
C ASN A 184 3.81 -25.96 -24.02
N PRO A 185 2.87 -25.17 -24.55
CA PRO A 185 1.44 -25.50 -24.52
C PRO A 185 1.10 -26.76 -25.32
N GLU A 186 1.86 -27.09 -26.37
CA GLU A 186 1.56 -28.18 -27.30
C GLU A 186 1.78 -29.57 -26.71
N THR A 187 2.58 -29.67 -25.64
CA THR A 187 2.75 -30.92 -24.88
C THR A 187 1.63 -31.13 -23.86
N SER A 188 0.76 -30.13 -23.65
CA SER A 188 -0.36 -30.19 -22.71
C SER A 188 -1.68 -30.32 -23.46
N THR A 189 -2.50 -31.30 -23.10
CA THR A 189 -3.86 -31.48 -23.65
C THR A 189 -4.88 -30.49 -23.07
N ALA A 190 -4.44 -29.57 -22.21
CA ALA A 190 -5.30 -28.63 -21.50
C ALA A 190 -5.68 -27.41 -22.35
N ILE A 191 -6.92 -26.97 -22.24
CA ILE A 191 -7.41 -25.74 -22.89
C ILE A 191 -6.65 -24.54 -22.30
N GLN A 192 -5.87 -23.89 -23.15
CA GLN A 192 -5.15 -22.67 -22.81
C GLN A 192 -6.11 -21.52 -22.54
N SER A 193 -5.69 -20.57 -21.71
CA SER A 193 -6.49 -19.37 -21.47
C SER A 193 -6.62 -18.54 -22.76
N PRO A 194 -7.85 -18.23 -23.20
CA PRO A 194 -8.09 -17.34 -24.32
C PRO A 194 -7.39 -15.99 -24.11
N ALA A 195 -7.08 -15.32 -25.22
CA ALA A 195 -6.49 -14.00 -25.15
C ALA A 195 -7.41 -12.99 -24.44
N PHE A 196 -8.71 -13.09 -24.70
CA PHE A 196 -9.73 -12.23 -24.12
C PHE A 196 -10.92 -13.06 -23.66
N ILE A 197 -11.42 -12.75 -22.47
CA ILE A 197 -12.67 -13.27 -21.90
C ILE A 197 -13.53 -12.06 -21.50
N GLY A 198 -14.84 -12.13 -21.75
CA GLY A 198 -15.78 -11.07 -21.34
C GLY A 198 -15.61 -9.72 -22.06
N GLY A 199 -14.70 -9.61 -23.04
CA GLY A 199 -14.45 -8.38 -23.80
C GLY A 199 -14.10 -7.19 -22.90
N VAL A 200 -14.69 -6.02 -23.19
CA VAL A 200 -14.50 -4.82 -22.37
C VAL A 200 -15.00 -5.02 -20.93
N GLY A 201 -16.10 -5.75 -20.74
CA GLY A 201 -16.65 -6.03 -19.40
C GLY A 201 -15.67 -6.83 -18.53
N GLY A 202 -15.05 -7.86 -19.12
CA GLY A 202 -14.02 -8.66 -18.46
C GLY A 202 -12.79 -7.84 -18.07
N MET A 203 -12.29 -7.01 -18.99
CA MET A 203 -11.18 -6.09 -18.70
C MET A 203 -11.54 -5.10 -17.59
N MET A 204 -12.75 -4.53 -17.62
CA MET A 204 -13.21 -3.62 -16.58
C MET A 204 -13.25 -4.27 -15.20
N ALA A 205 -13.64 -5.55 -15.10
CA ALA A 205 -13.62 -6.29 -13.84
C ALA A 205 -12.21 -6.36 -13.23
N VAL A 206 -11.17 -6.47 -14.05
CA VAL A 206 -9.77 -6.46 -13.59
C VAL A 206 -9.30 -5.03 -13.31
N ILE A 207 -9.60 -4.05 -14.16
CA ILE A 207 -9.23 -2.63 -13.99
C ILE A 207 -9.69 -2.10 -12.63
N VAL A 208 -10.90 -2.48 -12.19
CA VAL A 208 -11.46 -2.06 -10.91
C VAL A 208 -10.64 -2.56 -9.70
N MET A 209 -9.94 -3.70 -9.83
CA MET A 209 -9.06 -4.22 -8.77
C MET A 209 -7.69 -3.53 -8.75
N VAL A 210 -7.26 -2.93 -9.87
CA VAL A 210 -5.91 -2.35 -10.01
C VAL A 210 -5.60 -1.31 -8.92
N PRO A 211 -6.45 -0.33 -8.60
CA PRO A 211 -6.16 0.64 -7.53
C PRO A 211 -5.78 -0.02 -6.20
N PHE A 212 -6.48 -1.08 -5.82
CA PHE A 212 -6.19 -1.86 -4.61
C PHE A 212 -4.80 -2.52 -4.68
N MET A 213 -4.44 -3.10 -5.83
CA MET A 213 -3.15 -3.78 -6.04
C MET A 213 -1.94 -2.83 -6.06
N PHE A 214 -2.16 -1.52 -6.15
CA PHE A 214 -1.09 -0.51 -6.24
C PHE A 214 -1.06 0.44 -5.05
N VAL A 215 -1.85 0.18 -4.01
CA VAL A 215 -1.68 0.88 -2.73
C VAL A 215 -0.28 0.55 -2.19
N GLY A 216 0.49 1.56 -1.78
CA GLY A 216 1.82 1.35 -1.21
C GLY A 216 2.89 2.33 -1.69
N PHE A 217 2.75 2.92 -2.88
CA PHE A 217 3.70 3.96 -3.35
C PHE A 217 3.72 5.20 -2.44
N ASP A 218 2.61 5.45 -1.78
CA ASP A 218 2.33 6.53 -0.83
C ASP A 218 3.01 6.32 0.54
N VAL A 219 3.58 5.14 0.80
CA VAL A 219 4.44 4.89 1.97
C VAL A 219 5.75 5.68 1.89
N ILE A 220 6.27 5.97 0.69
CA ILE A 220 7.51 6.75 0.50
C ILE A 220 7.39 8.14 1.15
N PRO A 221 6.37 8.96 0.83
CA PRO A 221 6.07 10.21 1.53
C PRO A 221 6.09 10.12 3.06
N GLN A 222 5.59 9.02 3.62
CA GLN A 222 5.51 8.88 5.08
C GLN A 222 6.88 8.85 5.74
N ALA A 223 7.87 8.26 5.09
CA ALA A 223 9.23 8.11 5.60
C ALA A 223 10.20 9.16 5.03
N ALA A 224 9.70 10.26 4.45
CA ALA A 224 10.53 11.17 3.67
C ALA A 224 11.73 11.80 4.42
N GLU A 225 11.63 12.03 5.74
CA GLU A 225 12.77 12.54 6.53
C GLU A 225 13.88 11.50 6.78
N GLU A 226 13.56 10.22 6.67
CA GLU A 226 14.50 9.11 6.84
C GLU A 226 15.16 8.70 5.51
N ILE A 227 14.75 9.31 4.40
CA ILE A 227 15.31 9.08 3.07
C ILE A 227 16.58 9.90 2.86
N ASP A 228 17.68 9.19 2.59
CA ASP A 228 18.97 9.78 2.26
C ASP A 228 19.16 9.92 0.75
N LEU A 229 18.26 10.69 0.13
CA LEU A 229 18.28 10.98 -1.31
C LEU A 229 18.19 12.48 -1.55
N THR A 230 18.64 12.89 -2.75
CA THR A 230 18.34 14.23 -3.23
C THR A 230 16.83 14.38 -3.43
N ARG A 231 16.31 15.58 -3.19
CA ARG A 231 14.87 15.86 -3.27
C ARG A 231 14.23 15.47 -4.60
N PRO A 232 14.84 15.73 -5.78
CA PRO A 232 14.29 15.26 -7.05
C PRO A 232 14.23 13.73 -7.15
N ASN A 233 15.19 13.04 -6.54
CA ASN A 233 15.28 11.58 -6.59
C ASN A 233 14.16 10.91 -5.78
N ILE A 234 13.69 11.51 -4.68
CA ILE A 234 12.52 11.03 -3.94
C ILE A 234 11.31 10.89 -4.89
N GLY A 235 11.01 11.96 -5.66
CA GLY A 235 9.93 11.93 -6.64
C GLY A 235 10.16 10.95 -7.79
N LYS A 236 11.38 10.89 -8.34
CA LYS A 236 11.72 9.94 -9.42
C LYS A 236 11.54 8.49 -8.99
N PHE A 237 12.07 8.11 -7.82
CA PHE A 237 12.02 6.72 -7.36
C PHE A 237 10.61 6.29 -6.91
N LEU A 238 9.77 7.24 -6.49
CA LEU A 238 8.34 6.99 -6.32
C LEU A 238 7.71 6.54 -7.64
N ILE A 239 7.90 7.28 -8.74
CA ILE A 239 7.32 6.89 -10.05
C ILE A 239 7.94 5.59 -10.56
N ILE A 240 9.26 5.42 -10.44
CA ILE A 240 9.95 4.19 -10.85
C ILE A 240 9.36 2.98 -10.12
N SER A 241 9.08 3.09 -8.81
CA SER A 241 8.48 2.00 -8.06
C SER A 241 7.11 1.57 -8.61
N ILE A 242 6.26 2.54 -8.99
CA ILE A 242 4.95 2.28 -9.60
C ILE A 242 5.13 1.59 -10.95
N VAL A 243 6.01 2.10 -11.82
CA VAL A 243 6.29 1.50 -13.14
C VAL A 243 6.78 0.06 -12.99
N VAL A 244 7.68 -0.21 -12.05
CA VAL A 244 8.17 -1.57 -11.77
C VAL A 244 7.03 -2.47 -11.30
N ALA A 245 6.12 -1.98 -10.45
CA ALA A 245 4.94 -2.73 -10.04
C ALA A 245 3.97 -2.99 -11.21
N VAL A 246 3.78 -2.04 -12.13
CA VAL A 246 2.97 -2.25 -13.35
C VAL A 246 3.55 -3.39 -14.17
N MET A 247 4.83 -3.32 -14.48
CA MET A 247 5.50 -4.36 -15.27
C MET A 247 5.47 -5.72 -14.56
N TRP A 248 5.59 -5.73 -13.23
CA TRP A 248 5.45 -6.93 -12.43
C TRP A 248 4.07 -7.57 -12.58
N TYR A 249 2.99 -6.82 -12.35
CA TYR A 249 1.63 -7.36 -12.44
C TYR A 249 1.25 -7.79 -13.86
N VAL A 250 1.69 -7.05 -14.88
CA VAL A 250 1.55 -7.46 -16.29
C VAL A 250 2.29 -8.78 -16.54
N GLY A 251 3.50 -8.92 -16.01
CA GLY A 251 4.27 -10.16 -16.09
C GLY A 251 3.58 -11.34 -15.39
N ILE A 252 3.05 -11.13 -14.19
CA ILE A 252 2.29 -12.16 -13.46
C ILE A 252 1.05 -12.59 -14.25
N ALA A 253 0.25 -11.64 -14.75
CA ALA A 253 -0.93 -11.95 -15.56
C ALA A 253 -0.56 -12.74 -16.81
N TRP A 254 0.52 -12.35 -17.51
CA TRP A 254 1.01 -13.08 -18.66
C TRP A 254 1.44 -14.52 -18.31
N SER A 255 2.27 -14.68 -17.28
CA SER A 255 2.80 -15.99 -16.89
C SER A 255 1.71 -16.93 -16.39
N VAL A 256 0.80 -16.45 -15.55
CA VAL A 256 -0.33 -17.25 -15.05
C VAL A 256 -1.26 -17.61 -16.19
N GLY A 257 -1.64 -16.66 -17.06
CA GLY A 257 -2.48 -16.95 -18.20
C GLY A 257 -1.88 -17.93 -19.22
N THR A 258 -0.55 -18.00 -19.30
CA THR A 258 0.16 -18.94 -20.20
C THR A 258 0.32 -20.33 -19.60
N THR A 259 0.42 -20.44 -18.27
CA THR A 259 0.82 -21.69 -17.60
C THR A 259 -0.29 -22.33 -16.77
N LEU A 260 -1.39 -21.62 -16.52
CA LEU A 260 -2.56 -22.11 -15.80
C LEU A 260 -3.76 -22.28 -16.74
N PRO A 261 -4.20 -23.51 -17.01
CA PRO A 261 -5.44 -23.78 -17.75
C PRO A 261 -6.67 -23.22 -17.03
N LEU A 262 -7.67 -22.74 -17.79
CA LEU A 262 -8.87 -22.11 -17.21
C LEU A 262 -9.62 -23.01 -16.23
N VAL A 263 -9.80 -24.29 -16.59
CA VAL A 263 -10.51 -25.25 -15.73
C VAL A 263 -9.81 -25.41 -14.37
N GLN A 264 -8.48 -25.32 -14.37
CA GLN A 264 -7.72 -25.36 -13.12
C GLN A 264 -7.86 -24.03 -12.37
N ALA A 265 -7.83 -22.89 -13.07
CA ALA A 265 -7.99 -21.58 -12.46
C ALA A 265 -9.31 -21.42 -11.68
N GLU A 266 -10.40 -22.05 -12.11
CA GLU A 266 -11.71 -22.03 -11.41
C GLU A 266 -11.69 -22.70 -10.03
N SER A 267 -10.84 -23.71 -9.86
CA SER A 267 -10.76 -24.52 -8.62
C SER A 267 -9.51 -24.22 -7.78
N SER A 268 -8.59 -23.42 -8.31
CA SER A 268 -7.32 -23.11 -7.66
C SER A 268 -7.49 -22.12 -6.52
N THR A 269 -6.95 -22.45 -5.35
CA THR A 269 -6.87 -21.52 -4.22
C THR A 269 -5.66 -20.59 -4.30
N LEU A 270 -4.57 -21.05 -4.93
CA LEU A 270 -3.31 -20.33 -5.10
C LEU A 270 -2.90 -20.37 -6.58
N ALA A 271 -3.66 -19.67 -7.42
CA ALA A 271 -3.54 -19.74 -8.88
C ALA A 271 -2.11 -19.57 -9.39
N THR A 272 -1.35 -18.64 -8.82
CA THR A 272 0.03 -18.39 -9.26
C THR A 272 0.97 -19.54 -8.88
N ALA A 273 0.73 -20.22 -7.75
CA ALA A 273 1.55 -21.35 -7.32
C ALA A 273 1.27 -22.59 -8.17
N ASP A 274 0.01 -22.79 -8.55
CA ASP A 274 -0.37 -23.84 -9.50
C ASP A 274 0.21 -23.57 -10.89
N ALA A 275 0.16 -22.30 -11.34
CA ALA A 275 0.80 -21.86 -12.58
C ALA A 275 2.30 -22.17 -12.59
N MET A 276 3.00 -21.88 -11.49
CA MET A 276 4.42 -22.19 -11.33
C MET A 276 4.70 -23.70 -11.31
N THR A 277 3.82 -24.49 -10.70
CA THR A 277 3.92 -25.95 -10.69
C THR A 277 3.80 -26.50 -12.11
N ASN A 278 2.87 -25.99 -12.91
CA ASN A 278 2.69 -26.38 -14.30
C ASN A 278 3.88 -25.96 -15.17
N ALA A 279 4.36 -24.72 -14.99
CA ALA A 279 5.47 -24.15 -15.75
C ALA A 279 6.74 -24.99 -15.67
N TRP A 280 7.04 -25.53 -14.48
CA TRP A 280 8.24 -26.33 -14.20
C TRP A 280 7.96 -27.84 -14.07
N GLN A 281 6.71 -28.26 -14.30
CA GLN A 281 6.24 -29.64 -14.13
C GLN A 281 6.64 -30.28 -12.79
N GLY A 282 6.60 -29.48 -11.71
CA GLY A 282 7.14 -29.91 -10.41
C GLY A 282 6.56 -29.14 -9.23
N LYS A 283 6.07 -29.89 -8.23
CA LYS A 283 5.49 -29.31 -6.99
C LYS A 283 6.46 -28.42 -6.22
N TRP A 284 7.77 -28.66 -6.34
CA TRP A 284 8.80 -27.83 -5.72
C TRP A 284 8.71 -26.37 -6.17
N ALA A 285 8.30 -26.13 -7.42
CA ALA A 285 8.21 -24.79 -7.99
C ALA A 285 7.01 -24.02 -7.41
N GLY A 286 5.86 -24.68 -7.26
CA GLY A 286 4.72 -24.10 -6.54
C GLY A 286 5.02 -23.78 -5.08
N ILE A 287 5.68 -24.69 -4.36
CA ILE A 287 6.14 -24.48 -2.97
C ILE A 287 7.08 -23.25 -2.89
N LEU A 288 8.03 -23.15 -3.82
CA LEU A 288 8.93 -21.99 -3.90
C LEU A 288 8.15 -20.69 -4.17
N LEU A 289 7.09 -20.74 -4.99
CA LEU A 289 6.24 -19.58 -5.21
C LEU A 289 5.51 -19.15 -3.95
N VAL A 290 5.00 -20.11 -3.19
CA VAL A 290 4.34 -19.84 -1.91
C VAL A 290 5.30 -19.21 -0.91
N ILE A 291 6.58 -19.61 -0.88
CA ILE A 291 7.63 -18.92 -0.10
C ILE A 291 7.77 -17.46 -0.55
N GLY A 292 7.77 -17.20 -1.87
CA GLY A 292 7.74 -15.83 -2.40
C GLY A 292 6.50 -15.04 -1.96
N GLY A 293 5.35 -15.70 -1.86
CA GLY A 293 4.12 -15.14 -1.30
C GLY A 293 4.24 -14.74 0.17
N VAL A 294 4.88 -15.56 1.01
CA VAL A 294 5.19 -15.23 2.41
C VAL A 294 6.09 -13.98 2.48
N LEU A 295 7.10 -13.90 1.63
CA LEU A 295 7.95 -12.70 1.55
C LEU A 295 7.14 -11.47 1.13
N GLY A 296 6.19 -11.63 0.21
CA GLY A 296 5.20 -10.61 -0.17
C GLY A 296 4.44 -10.08 1.04
N ILE A 297 3.77 -10.98 1.78
CA ILE A 297 3.03 -10.67 3.02
C ILE A 297 3.91 -9.88 3.99
N LEU A 298 5.10 -10.38 4.31
CA LEU A 298 5.95 -9.75 5.31
C LEU A 298 6.50 -8.40 4.84
N SER A 299 6.80 -8.24 3.55
CA SER A 299 7.29 -6.99 2.98
C SER A 299 6.21 -5.90 2.92
N SER A 300 4.98 -6.28 2.56
CA SER A 300 3.81 -5.40 2.57
C SER A 300 3.50 -4.96 4.00
N TRP A 301 3.42 -5.93 4.92
CA TRP A 301 3.14 -5.68 6.33
C TRP A 301 4.17 -4.74 6.96
N ASN A 302 5.46 -4.99 6.73
CA ASN A 302 6.53 -4.12 7.21
C ASN A 302 6.39 -2.70 6.64
N ALA A 303 6.14 -2.55 5.34
CA ALA A 303 6.02 -1.24 4.70
C ALA A 303 4.81 -0.43 5.23
N PHE A 304 3.64 -1.05 5.38
CA PHE A 304 2.47 -0.35 5.93
C PHE A 304 2.60 -0.05 7.43
N LEU A 305 3.31 -0.89 8.19
CA LEU A 305 3.64 -0.58 9.59
C LEU A 305 4.61 0.61 9.69
N ILE A 306 5.59 0.69 8.76
CA ILE A 306 6.47 1.85 8.61
C ILE A 306 5.63 3.10 8.32
N GLY A 307 4.81 3.07 7.26
CA GLY A 307 4.01 4.21 6.81
C GLY A 307 3.01 4.68 7.86
N GLY A 308 2.21 3.77 8.41
CA GLY A 308 1.19 4.09 9.42
C GLY A 308 1.76 4.65 10.71
N SER A 309 2.87 4.10 11.20
CA SER A 309 3.48 4.59 12.44
C SER A 309 4.05 6.01 12.31
N ARG A 310 4.58 6.36 11.13
CA ARG A 310 5.10 7.70 10.79
C ARG A 310 4.01 8.73 10.58
N LEU A 311 2.93 8.33 9.93
CA LEU A 311 1.76 9.17 9.80
C LEU A 311 1.15 9.47 11.17
N LEU A 312 1.00 8.44 12.01
CA LEU A 312 0.48 8.61 13.37
C LEU A 312 1.40 9.48 14.24
N TYR A 313 2.72 9.34 14.07
CA TYR A 313 3.72 10.23 14.67
C TYR A 313 3.53 11.68 14.22
N ALA A 314 3.40 11.94 12.92
CA ALA A 314 3.19 13.30 12.39
C ALA A 314 1.91 13.93 12.94
N MET A 315 0.78 13.20 12.93
CA MET A 315 -0.50 13.67 13.50
C MET A 315 -0.39 13.95 15.01
N SER A 316 0.33 13.09 15.76
CA SER A 316 0.54 13.28 17.19
C SER A 316 1.48 14.47 17.49
N LYS A 317 2.52 14.67 16.67
CA LYS A 317 3.43 15.83 16.76
C LYS A 317 2.67 17.13 16.52
N ALA A 318 1.74 17.15 15.56
CA ALA A 318 0.81 18.24 15.31
C ALA A 318 -0.29 18.39 16.38
N ARG A 319 -0.29 17.58 17.45
CA ARG A 319 -1.30 17.58 18.53
C ARG A 319 -2.74 17.36 18.04
N MET A 320 -2.92 16.70 16.90
CA MET A 320 -4.24 16.26 16.44
C MET A 320 -4.69 14.95 17.10
N LEU A 321 -3.74 14.19 17.65
CA LEU A 321 -3.95 12.95 18.36
C LEU A 321 -3.25 12.99 19.74
N PRO A 322 -3.56 12.05 20.65
CA PRO A 322 -2.91 11.97 21.95
C PRO A 322 -1.38 11.94 21.85
N ALA A 323 -0.73 12.89 22.52
CA ALA A 323 0.70 13.16 22.38
C ALA A 323 1.64 11.98 22.68
N PHE A 324 1.18 10.99 23.44
CA PHE A 324 1.99 9.80 23.73
C PHE A 324 2.24 8.96 22.47
N LEU A 325 1.39 9.02 21.45
CA LEU A 325 1.57 8.26 20.20
C LEU A 325 2.79 8.74 19.41
N GLY A 326 3.15 10.01 19.55
CA GLY A 326 4.34 10.61 18.95
C GLY A 326 5.65 10.35 19.69
N LYS A 327 5.65 9.54 20.76
CA LYS A 327 6.88 9.26 21.53
C LYS A 327 7.84 8.38 20.71
N LEU A 328 9.05 8.89 20.51
CA LEU A 328 10.14 8.16 19.86
C LEU A 328 10.87 7.21 20.83
N HIS A 329 11.42 6.12 20.28
CA HIS A 329 12.24 5.15 21.01
C HIS A 329 13.56 5.81 21.44
N PRO A 330 13.95 5.75 22.73
CA PRO A 330 15.17 6.43 23.21
C PRO A 330 16.46 6.01 22.50
N LYS A 331 16.53 4.76 22.01
CA LYS A 331 17.71 4.21 21.33
C LYS A 331 17.62 4.23 19.80
N TYR A 332 16.40 4.12 19.25
CA TYR A 332 16.20 3.81 17.83
C TYR A 332 15.52 4.95 17.07
N ASN A 333 15.04 5.98 17.77
CA ASN A 333 14.28 7.10 17.20
C ASN A 333 13.09 6.69 16.32
N THR A 334 12.49 5.52 16.60
CA THR A 334 11.28 5.04 15.94
C THR A 334 10.05 5.37 16.77
N PRO A 335 8.88 5.68 16.18
CA PRO A 335 7.68 6.04 16.92
C PRO A 335 7.06 4.81 17.62
N SER A 336 7.63 4.42 18.76
CA SER A 336 7.39 3.10 19.38
C SER A 336 5.94 2.91 19.78
N ASN A 337 5.32 3.95 20.33
CA ASN A 337 3.93 3.87 20.79
C ASN A 337 2.97 3.75 19.60
N ALA A 338 3.27 4.41 18.49
CA ALA A 338 2.53 4.21 17.25
C ALA A 338 2.70 2.78 16.75
N ILE A 339 3.93 2.29 16.63
CA ILE A 339 4.22 0.91 16.19
C ILE A 339 3.51 -0.12 17.07
N LEU A 340 3.53 0.04 18.39
CA LEU A 340 2.84 -0.85 19.33
C LEU A 340 1.32 -0.78 19.19
N LEU A 341 0.73 0.37 18.89
CA LEU A 341 -0.71 0.49 18.66
C LEU A 341 -1.10 -0.28 17.39
N ILE A 342 -0.41 -0.02 16.27
CA ILE A 342 -0.69 -0.69 14.99
C ILE A 342 -0.43 -2.19 15.08
N GLY A 343 0.73 -2.58 15.61
CA GLY A 343 1.09 -3.98 15.83
C GLY A 343 0.17 -4.69 16.83
N GLY A 344 -0.26 -3.99 17.88
CA GLY A 344 -1.22 -4.52 18.86
C GLY A 344 -2.56 -4.84 18.22
N LEU A 345 -3.12 -3.92 17.44
CA LEU A 345 -4.36 -4.14 16.70
C LEU A 345 -4.21 -5.28 15.67
N ALA A 346 -3.08 -5.34 14.96
CA ALA A 346 -2.78 -6.45 14.04
C ALA A 346 -2.63 -7.80 14.75
N THR A 347 -2.13 -7.81 15.98
CA THR A 347 -2.05 -9.02 16.81
C THR A 347 -3.44 -9.54 17.18
N LEU A 348 -4.41 -8.64 17.35
CA LEU A 348 -5.79 -9.02 17.64
C LEU A 348 -6.57 -9.44 16.38
N ALA A 349 -6.14 -9.02 15.19
CA ALA A 349 -6.85 -9.25 13.93
C ALA A 349 -7.23 -10.72 13.66
N PRO A 350 -6.33 -11.72 13.87
CA PRO A 350 -6.69 -13.13 13.67
C PRO A 350 -7.88 -13.62 14.52
N LEU A 351 -8.17 -13.01 15.66
CA LEU A 351 -9.29 -13.43 16.51
C LEU A 351 -10.66 -13.24 15.84
N PHE A 352 -10.74 -12.39 14.83
CA PHE A 352 -11.98 -12.01 14.18
C PHE A 352 -12.27 -12.76 12.88
N GLY A 353 -11.41 -13.70 12.48
CA GLY A 353 -11.62 -14.56 11.32
C GLY A 353 -11.51 -13.86 9.97
N ARG A 354 -11.32 -14.64 8.90
CA ARG A 354 -10.95 -14.13 7.57
C ARG A 354 -11.94 -13.12 7.00
N LYS A 355 -13.25 -13.39 7.14
CA LYS A 355 -14.29 -12.60 6.47
C LYS A 355 -14.39 -11.17 6.98
N MET A 356 -14.21 -10.95 8.29
CA MET A 356 -14.23 -9.60 8.85
C MET A 356 -13.10 -8.73 8.31
N LEU A 357 -11.95 -9.33 8.02
CA LEU A 357 -10.80 -8.59 7.50
C LEU A 357 -11.01 -8.15 6.05
N VAL A 358 -11.75 -8.91 5.25
CA VAL A 358 -12.17 -8.45 3.91
C VAL A 358 -12.96 -7.15 4.03
N TRP A 359 -13.96 -7.09 4.93
CA TRP A 359 -14.73 -5.88 5.17
C TRP A 359 -13.87 -4.68 5.64
N ILE A 360 -12.88 -4.93 6.52
CA ILE A 360 -11.99 -3.88 6.99
C ILE A 360 -11.09 -3.36 5.87
N VAL A 361 -10.59 -4.25 5.00
CA VAL A 361 -9.74 -3.88 3.85
C VAL A 361 -10.53 -3.12 2.80
N ASP A 362 -11.76 -3.56 2.48
CA ASP A 362 -12.61 -2.87 1.49
C ASP A 362 -12.97 -1.46 1.98
N ALA A 363 -13.38 -1.33 3.25
CA ALA A 363 -13.62 -0.05 3.88
C ALA A 363 -12.34 0.81 3.99
N GLY A 364 -11.19 0.19 4.26
CA GLY A 364 -9.88 0.84 4.31
C GLY A 364 -9.43 1.37 2.94
N GLY A 365 -9.71 0.62 1.87
CA GLY A 365 -9.51 1.01 0.48
C GLY A 365 -10.27 2.29 0.14
N PHE A 366 -11.52 2.42 0.58
CA PHE A 366 -12.27 3.66 0.44
C PHE A 366 -11.60 4.84 1.16
N GLY A 367 -11.05 4.62 2.36
CA GLY A 367 -10.28 5.64 3.09
C GLY A 367 -9.02 6.10 2.34
N ILE A 368 -8.30 5.20 1.68
CA ILE A 368 -7.13 5.52 0.85
C ILE A 368 -7.54 6.40 -0.34
N VAL A 369 -8.64 6.07 -1.01
CA VAL A 369 -9.11 6.84 -2.17
C VAL A 369 -9.57 8.25 -1.78
N ILE A 370 -10.18 8.42 -0.59
CA ILE A 370 -10.47 9.75 -0.03
C ILE A 370 -9.17 10.55 0.11
N ALA A 371 -8.11 9.94 0.67
CA ALA A 371 -6.84 10.61 0.84
C ALA A 371 -6.18 10.96 -0.50
N TYR A 372 -6.21 10.06 -1.49
CA TYR A 372 -5.70 10.31 -2.84
C TYR A 372 -6.43 11.50 -3.49
N THR A 373 -7.74 11.57 -3.29
CA THR A 373 -8.56 12.71 -3.75
C THR A 373 -8.15 14.01 -3.06
N CYS A 374 -7.96 14.01 -1.74
CA CYS A 374 -7.47 15.17 -1.00
C CYS A 374 -6.09 15.65 -1.49
N VAL A 375 -5.18 14.72 -1.80
CA VAL A 375 -3.85 15.05 -2.32
C VAL A 375 -3.92 15.59 -3.75
N ALA A 376 -4.74 15.00 -4.61
CA ALA A 376 -4.96 15.50 -5.97
C ALA A 376 -5.49 16.94 -5.97
N ILE A 377 -6.46 17.23 -5.09
CA ILE A 377 -6.98 18.59 -4.87
C ILE A 377 -5.87 19.50 -4.35
N SER A 378 -5.11 19.06 -3.34
CA SER A 378 -4.03 19.85 -2.73
C SER A 378 -2.94 20.20 -3.73
N PHE A 379 -2.56 19.25 -4.58
CA PHE A 379 -1.63 19.44 -5.68
C PHE A 379 -2.10 20.56 -6.62
N LEU A 380 -3.35 20.49 -7.09
CA LEU A 380 -3.90 21.49 -8.00
C LEU A 380 -4.02 22.86 -7.32
N VAL A 381 -4.51 22.92 -6.08
CA VAL A 381 -4.61 24.17 -5.30
C VAL A 381 -3.24 24.83 -5.14
N LEU A 382 -2.19 24.09 -4.81
CA LEU A 382 -0.84 24.63 -4.69
C LEU A 382 -0.27 25.12 -6.04
N ARG A 383 -0.72 24.57 -7.17
CA ARG A 383 -0.36 25.09 -8.51
C ARG A 383 -1.00 26.44 -8.84
N TYR A 384 -2.12 26.80 -8.22
CA TYR A 384 -2.75 28.12 -8.38
C TYR A 384 -2.35 29.10 -7.28
N ARG A 385 -2.32 28.67 -6.02
CA ARG A 385 -2.07 29.53 -4.85
C ARG A 385 -0.59 29.84 -4.64
N GLU A 386 0.29 28.88 -4.94
CA GLU A 386 1.74 29.02 -4.76
C GLU A 386 2.50 28.61 -6.05
N PRO A 387 2.35 29.36 -7.15
CA PRO A 387 3.01 29.05 -8.42
C PRO A 387 4.54 29.04 -8.31
N ASP A 388 5.11 29.92 -7.47
CA ASP A 388 6.56 30.07 -7.29
C ASP A 388 7.16 29.12 -6.24
N MET A 389 6.35 28.21 -5.67
CA MET A 389 6.88 27.20 -4.73
C MET A 389 8.00 26.37 -5.39
N VAL A 390 9.06 26.11 -4.61
CA VAL A 390 10.19 25.28 -5.02
C VAL A 390 9.72 23.85 -5.32
N ARG A 391 9.94 23.40 -6.56
CA ARG A 391 9.56 22.07 -7.07
C ARG A 391 10.79 21.36 -7.64
N PRO A 392 11.59 20.67 -6.81
CA PRO A 392 12.80 19.98 -7.27
C PRO A 392 12.53 18.90 -8.32
N PHE A 393 11.40 18.21 -8.17
CA PHE A 393 10.80 17.38 -9.20
C PHE A 393 9.55 18.12 -9.69
N LYS A 394 9.49 18.47 -10.98
CA LYS A 394 8.41 19.25 -11.57
C LYS A 394 7.80 18.51 -12.73
N ILE A 395 6.48 18.28 -12.67
CA ILE A 395 5.77 17.63 -13.77
C ILE A 395 5.43 18.66 -14.88
N PRO A 396 5.56 18.27 -16.15
CA PRO A 396 5.09 19.08 -17.28
C PRO A 396 3.57 19.19 -17.25
N ALA A 397 3.03 20.30 -17.75
CA ALA A 397 1.59 20.55 -17.80
C ALA A 397 0.84 20.32 -16.46
N GLY A 398 1.46 20.64 -15.32
CA GLY A 398 0.97 20.24 -14.00
C GLY A 398 -0.49 20.62 -13.68
N LYS A 399 -1.04 21.72 -14.20
CA LYS A 399 -2.47 22.05 -14.03
C LYS A 399 -3.39 21.03 -14.71
N LEU A 400 -3.05 20.62 -15.94
CA LEU A 400 -3.80 19.61 -16.69
C LEU A 400 -3.70 18.25 -16.01
N VAL A 401 -2.49 17.85 -15.61
CA VAL A 401 -2.29 16.60 -14.86
C VAL A 401 -3.11 16.61 -13.58
N GLY A 402 -3.07 17.70 -12.80
CA GLY A 402 -3.87 17.81 -11.58
C GLY A 402 -5.38 17.70 -11.81
N MET A 403 -5.92 18.30 -12.88
CA MET A 403 -7.34 18.14 -13.23
C MET A 403 -7.69 16.70 -13.60
N ILE A 404 -6.85 16.03 -14.39
CA ILE A 404 -7.03 14.62 -14.76
C ILE A 404 -6.94 13.73 -13.51
N THR A 405 -5.96 13.96 -12.65
CA THR A 405 -5.78 13.19 -11.41
C THR A 405 -6.96 13.35 -10.46
N ILE A 406 -7.55 14.55 -10.35
CA ILE A 406 -8.78 14.77 -9.59
C ILE A 406 -9.92 13.95 -10.19
N ALA A 407 -10.13 14.03 -11.51
CA ALA A 407 -11.19 13.26 -12.19
C ALA A 407 -11.02 11.74 -11.99
N LEU A 408 -9.78 11.24 -12.10
CA LEU A 408 -9.47 9.84 -11.83
C LEU A 408 -9.73 9.46 -10.37
N SER A 409 -9.27 10.26 -9.42
CA SER A 409 -9.45 9.98 -7.99
C SER A 409 -10.94 9.99 -7.59
N PHE A 410 -11.73 10.92 -8.15
CA PHE A 410 -13.19 10.91 -8.00
C PHE A 410 -13.83 9.70 -8.68
N GLY A 411 -13.36 9.30 -9.86
CA GLY A 411 -13.82 8.08 -10.52
C GLY A 411 -13.58 6.83 -9.66
N LEU A 412 -12.39 6.72 -9.05
CA LEU A 412 -12.09 5.66 -8.09
C LEU A 412 -13.01 5.71 -6.87
N LEU A 413 -13.30 6.90 -6.35
CA LEU A 413 -14.19 7.08 -5.21
C LEU A 413 -15.62 6.63 -5.55
N MET A 414 -16.09 6.91 -6.76
CA MET A 414 -17.39 6.48 -7.25
C MET A 414 -17.51 4.96 -7.32
N LEU A 415 -16.43 4.22 -7.59
CA LEU A 415 -16.49 2.75 -7.67
C LEU A 415 -16.93 2.09 -6.35
N TYR A 416 -16.77 2.77 -5.21
CA TYR A 416 -17.18 2.30 -3.89
C TYR A 416 -18.64 2.64 -3.53
N MET A 417 -19.34 3.40 -4.37
CA MET A 417 -20.72 3.82 -4.12
C MET A 417 -21.73 2.70 -4.39
N PRO A 418 -22.93 2.73 -3.75
CA PRO A 418 -23.96 1.72 -3.98
C PRO A 418 -24.32 1.56 -5.47
N GLY A 419 -24.31 0.32 -5.96
CA GLY A 419 -24.60 -0.02 -7.35
C GLY A 419 -23.38 -0.06 -8.29
N MET A 420 -22.19 0.23 -7.78
CA MET A 420 -20.94 0.14 -8.53
C MET A 420 -20.19 -1.18 -8.27
N PRO A 421 -19.21 -1.57 -9.12
CA PRO A 421 -18.56 -2.87 -9.04
C PRO A 421 -17.78 -3.15 -7.74
N SER A 422 -17.32 -2.11 -7.05
CA SER A 422 -16.65 -2.19 -5.74
C SER A 422 -17.50 -1.59 -4.62
N ALA A 423 -18.83 -1.59 -4.79
CA ALA A 423 -19.75 -1.00 -3.84
C ALA A 423 -19.54 -1.59 -2.44
N LEU A 424 -19.36 -0.71 -1.46
CA LEU A 424 -19.23 -1.14 -0.07
C LEU A 424 -20.54 -1.78 0.42
N THR A 425 -20.43 -2.90 1.12
CA THR A 425 -21.55 -3.53 1.82
C THR A 425 -21.99 -2.68 3.01
N ALA A 426 -23.19 -2.96 3.54
CA ALA A 426 -23.69 -2.25 4.72
C ALA A 426 -22.74 -2.37 5.93
N VAL A 427 -22.08 -3.52 6.08
CA VAL A 427 -21.12 -3.77 7.17
C VAL A 427 -19.87 -2.91 6.99
N GLU A 428 -19.33 -2.84 5.78
CA GLU A 428 -18.18 -1.99 5.45
C GLU A 428 -18.47 -0.51 5.67
N TRP A 429 -19.67 -0.03 5.32
CA TRP A 429 -20.11 1.33 5.63
C TRP A 429 -20.14 1.61 7.13
N TRP A 430 -20.63 0.67 7.94
CA TRP A 430 -20.64 0.82 9.39
C TRP A 430 -19.24 0.84 9.99
N ILE A 431 -18.31 0.02 9.46
CA ILE A 431 -16.91 0.04 9.87
C ILE A 431 -16.29 1.41 9.54
N PHE A 432 -16.46 1.89 8.31
CA PHE A 432 -15.93 3.19 7.89
C PHE A 432 -16.53 4.35 8.71
N PHE A 433 -17.85 4.31 8.98
CA PHE A 433 -18.51 5.30 9.81
C PHE A 433 -18.00 5.25 11.26
N GLY A 434 -17.84 4.06 11.82
CA GLY A 434 -17.27 3.87 13.16
C GLY A 434 -15.85 4.45 13.26
N TRP A 435 -15.01 4.20 12.26
CA TRP A 435 -13.68 4.79 12.18
C TRP A 435 -13.73 6.32 12.10
N THR A 436 -14.65 6.85 11.28
CA THR A 436 -14.85 8.30 11.14
C THR A 436 -15.29 8.95 12.44
N VAL A 437 -16.25 8.35 13.15
CA VAL A 437 -16.71 8.82 14.47
C VAL A 437 -15.57 8.80 15.48
N LEU A 438 -14.78 7.72 15.53
CA LEU A 438 -13.59 7.65 16.39
C LEU A 438 -12.62 8.80 16.11
N GLY A 439 -12.37 9.08 14.83
CA GLY A 439 -11.54 10.22 14.41
C GLY A 439 -12.09 11.56 14.88
N ILE A 440 -13.40 11.80 14.68
CA ILE A 440 -14.07 13.02 15.13
C ILE A 440 -13.95 13.19 16.66
N VAL A 441 -14.15 12.12 17.43
CA VAL A 441 -14.03 12.15 18.89
C VAL A 441 -12.59 12.49 19.31
N LEU A 442 -11.60 11.80 18.74
CA LEU A 442 -10.19 12.04 19.06
C LEU A 442 -9.73 13.45 18.66
N TYR A 443 -10.12 13.91 17.48
CA TYR A 443 -9.80 15.24 16.98
C TYR A 443 -10.46 16.32 17.83
N SER A 444 -11.76 16.18 18.13
CA SER A 444 -12.49 17.13 18.98
C SER A 444 -11.90 17.19 20.39
N TYR A 445 -11.56 16.03 20.97
CA TYR A 445 -10.86 15.97 22.26
C TYR A 445 -9.51 16.71 22.19
N ALA A 446 -8.72 16.47 21.15
CA ALA A 446 -7.43 17.12 20.97
C ALA A 446 -7.56 18.65 20.81
N ARG A 447 -8.57 19.11 20.05
CA ARG A 447 -8.89 20.54 19.85
C ARG A 447 -9.33 21.23 21.14
N ILE A 448 -10.10 20.54 21.99
CA ILE A 448 -10.54 21.08 23.29
C ILE A 448 -9.36 21.14 24.26
N LYS A 449 -8.52 20.10 24.30
CA LYS A 449 -7.37 20.02 25.20
C LYS A 449 -6.22 20.95 24.81
N TYR A 450 -6.03 21.19 23.51
CA TYR A 450 -4.93 21.98 22.94
C TYR A 450 -5.45 23.01 21.91
N PRO A 451 -6.24 24.03 22.34
CA PRO A 451 -6.85 24.98 21.40
C PRO A 451 -5.81 25.74 20.58
N GLY A 452 -5.90 25.70 19.25
CA GLY A 452 -5.04 26.44 18.31
C GLY A 452 -3.59 25.95 18.21
N ILE A 453 -3.20 24.95 18.99
CA ILE A 453 -1.81 24.45 19.00
C ILE A 453 -1.48 23.75 17.68
N SER A 454 -2.41 22.98 17.11
CA SER A 454 -2.24 22.33 15.81
C SER A 454 -1.89 23.34 14.71
N GLU A 455 -2.66 24.44 14.62
CA GLU A 455 -2.43 25.52 13.66
C GLU A 455 -1.04 26.12 13.84
N SER A 456 -0.64 26.40 15.08
CA SER A 456 0.67 27.01 15.36
C SER A 456 1.84 26.11 14.99
N ILE A 457 1.80 24.83 15.35
CA ILE A 457 2.88 23.86 15.10
C ILE A 457 3.03 23.64 13.60
N MET A 458 1.91 23.39 12.91
CA MET A 458 1.96 23.11 11.49
C MET A 458 2.30 24.37 10.68
N ALA A 459 1.92 25.57 11.13
CA ALA A 459 2.35 26.82 10.52
C ALA A 459 3.84 27.11 10.73
N GLU A 460 4.42 26.75 11.88
CA GLU A 460 5.87 26.81 12.12
C GLU A 460 6.61 25.83 11.20
N GLU A 461 6.16 24.58 11.09
CA GLU A 461 6.77 23.57 10.22
C GLU A 461 6.77 24.01 8.74
N LEU A 462 5.70 24.65 8.27
CA LEU A 462 5.67 25.25 6.93
C LEU A 462 6.61 26.45 6.78
N ARG A 463 6.83 27.25 7.83
CA ARG A 463 7.80 28.36 7.81
C ARG A 463 9.22 27.81 7.74
N GLU A 464 9.58 26.84 8.57
CA GLU A 464 10.87 26.14 8.50
C GLU A 464 11.10 25.54 7.11
N LEU A 465 10.09 24.87 6.55
CA LEU A 465 10.18 24.28 5.21
C LEU A 465 10.43 25.33 4.13
N LYS A 466 9.81 26.51 4.21
CA LYS A 466 10.06 27.62 3.28
C LYS A 466 11.52 28.08 3.37
N ILE A 467 12.10 28.17 4.56
CA ILE A 467 13.51 28.53 4.76
C ILE A 467 14.43 27.46 4.14
N VAL A 468 14.18 26.18 4.44
CA VAL A 468 14.95 25.06 3.87
C VAL A 468 14.86 25.04 2.33
N ASN A 469 13.68 25.33 1.79
CA ASN A 469 13.48 25.43 0.34
C ASN A 469 14.29 26.58 -0.29
N GLN A 470 14.39 27.73 0.38
CA GLN A 470 15.19 28.87 -0.09
C GLN A 470 16.69 28.56 -0.03
N LEU A 471 17.16 27.89 1.02
CA LEU A 471 18.55 27.43 1.10
C LEU A 471 18.86 26.44 -0.02
N TRP A 472 17.98 25.47 -0.24
CA TRP A 472 18.15 24.49 -1.31
C TRP A 472 18.24 25.14 -2.71
N LEU A 473 17.45 26.19 -2.97
CA LEU A 473 17.52 26.95 -4.22
C LEU A 473 18.86 27.68 -4.41
N LYS A 474 19.48 28.17 -3.33
CA LYS A 474 20.81 28.80 -3.40
C LYS A 474 21.86 27.79 -3.84
N ASP A 475 21.77 26.57 -3.33
CA ASP A 475 22.70 25.48 -3.66
C ASP A 475 22.40 24.84 -5.02
N ASN A 476 21.17 25.01 -5.54
CA ASN A 476 20.68 24.40 -6.78
C ASN A 476 19.93 25.45 -7.63
N PRO A 477 20.62 26.46 -8.18
CA PRO A 477 19.97 27.48 -8.98
C PRO A 477 19.28 26.83 -10.20
N PRO A 478 18.08 27.30 -10.59
CA PRO A 478 17.40 26.79 -11.76
C PRO A 478 18.30 26.97 -12.99
N LYS A 479 18.46 25.90 -13.78
CA LYS A 479 19.13 26.00 -15.09
C LYS A 479 18.33 27.00 -15.94
N GLN A 480 18.98 28.10 -16.33
CA GLN A 480 18.38 29.15 -17.17
C GLN A 480 17.93 28.59 -18.52
#